data_AF-A0A1S8NJH1-F1
#
_entry.id   AF-A0A1S8NJH1-F1
#
_cell.length_a   1.000
_cell.length_b   1.000
_cell.length_c   1.000
_cell.angle_alpha   90.00
_cell.angle_beta   90.00
_cell.angle_gamma   90.00
#
_symmetry.space_group_name_H-M   'P 1'
#
loop_
_entity.id
_entity.type
_entity.pdbx_description
1 polymer ?
#
loop_
_entity_poly.entity_id
_entity_poly.type
_entity_poly.pdbx_seq_one_letter_code
_entity_poly.pdbx_strand_id
1 'polypeptide(L)'
;MQNMKTNSREKSINFFFPIAFILGIVPLIVRLTFIEPDSNLAKLYGTTKRSDLFSQRKALFLLIFAIILVGISVVFFKKIFDKKDKIVNSILIAAGVFLLFTVASAILSPYKQQAFYGMYDRAEGLITIACYMIIFIYSIYTFKTTDNYKYIVIPILIVVAINSFLGFFQYIGQDLIKSDLGKLIAVPSEYTNISLTLSYEAGKLYGTLFHYNYVGSFVAIVLPILFCMAIFEKYEIGYKLFAIIGSLLSIWLLLGSTSRAGIIGLVMSIIFGAIIFGKLILKRRKQFLIGLGCIVIVAIIGNFATKGAIFARIPSLISDSFSVFKDTSDFDYREHSAVKDVKNTDKGAEITLANDTLKISFENGDYVFKNSKDEIIQFVKSNDKDKSFKTDAQNFSNISLQFAKLAKTSSRADGVIVNIDNKTGFMFRLKPNNTIHLVDYSSGIDVDVVYPDTIGFKGKEKLGSMRGYIWARALPLLKQDILIGSGPDTFIFRFPQNDLVGKYYAYDTTNMVVDKPHNLYLQIALNEGVIALLAFLAVMIIYIVDSIKLYALKNEYEKDQILGAATCLGVIGYLFAGLFNDSVISVAPIFWIILGVGVSLNFINRKAKAN
;
A
#
# COMPACT_ATOMS: atom_id res chain seq x y z
N MET A 1 27.69 31.04 55.93
CA MET A 1 26.41 31.00 55.20
C MET A 1 26.63 31.15 53.68
N GLN A 2 27.54 30.34 53.12
CA GLN A 2 27.89 30.26 51.70
C GLN A 2 28.30 28.79 51.49
N ASN A 3 27.39 27.96 50.96
CA ASN A 3 27.66 26.68 50.27
C ASN A 3 26.37 25.87 50.06
N MET A 4 25.34 26.48 49.48
CA MET A 4 24.13 25.75 49.04
C MET A 4 23.49 26.41 47.81
N LYS A 5 24.28 26.65 46.75
CA LYS A 5 23.74 27.03 45.43
C LYS A 5 24.65 26.54 44.32
N THR A 6 24.61 25.25 44.01
CA THR A 6 24.98 24.69 42.69
C THR A 6 24.68 23.19 42.69
N ASN A 7 23.46 22.79 42.32
CA ASN A 7 23.20 21.51 41.63
C ASN A 7 21.72 21.28 41.25
N SER A 8 20.96 22.31 40.89
CA SER A 8 19.81 22.09 40.01
C SER A 8 20.30 22.14 38.56
N ARG A 9 20.93 21.05 38.09
CA ARG A 9 20.97 20.78 36.64
C ARG A 9 19.51 20.65 36.23
N GLU A 10 18.92 21.70 35.67
CA GLU A 10 17.63 21.60 34.98
C GLU A 10 17.74 20.42 34.02
N LYS A 11 16.99 19.34 34.28
CA LYS A 11 16.88 18.23 33.33
C LYS A 11 16.35 18.83 32.04
N SER A 12 17.20 18.94 31.02
CA SER A 12 16.80 19.46 29.72
C SER A 12 15.65 18.61 29.18
N ILE A 13 14.50 19.21 28.93
CA ILE A 13 13.32 18.52 28.40
C ILE A 13 13.69 17.86 27.07
N ASN A 14 13.51 16.54 26.97
CA ASN A 14 13.75 15.82 25.72
C ASN A 14 12.53 15.94 24.81
N PHE A 15 12.50 17.02 24.01
CA PHE A 15 11.42 17.29 23.06
C PHE A 15 11.25 16.21 21.98
N PHE A 16 12.21 15.30 21.80
CA PHE A 16 12.12 14.21 20.83
C PHE A 16 11.35 12.98 21.34
N PHE A 17 11.17 12.83 22.65
CA PHE A 17 10.49 11.67 23.24
C PHE A 17 9.07 11.41 22.68
N PRO A 18 8.20 12.43 22.46
CA PRO A 18 6.91 12.23 21.81
C PRO A 18 6.99 11.54 20.44
N ILE A 19 8.01 11.86 19.63
CA ILE A 19 8.23 11.21 18.33
C ILE A 19 8.57 9.73 18.52
N ALA A 20 9.42 9.41 19.50
CA ALA A 20 9.75 8.03 19.85
C ALA A 20 8.52 7.20 20.24
N PHE A 21 7.61 7.84 20.98
CA PHE A 21 6.34 7.22 21.39
C PHE A 21 5.41 6.97 20.19
N ILE A 22 5.23 7.96 19.31
CA ILE A 22 4.46 7.81 18.06
C ILE A 22 5.01 6.67 17.21
N LEU A 23 6.34 6.64 17.02
CA LEU A 23 7.04 5.62 16.25
C LEU A 23 6.84 4.20 16.79
N GLY A 24 6.80 4.04 18.11
CA GLY A 24 6.64 2.73 18.75
C GLY A 24 5.20 2.25 18.87
N ILE A 25 4.23 3.17 18.96
CA ILE A 25 2.83 2.82 19.28
C ILE A 25 1.94 2.82 18.05
N VAL A 26 1.98 3.86 17.21
CA VAL A 26 1.02 4.01 16.10
C VAL A 26 1.02 2.79 15.16
N PRO A 27 2.16 2.21 14.74
CA PRO A 27 2.16 1.04 13.86
C PRO A 27 1.49 -0.21 14.48
N LEU A 28 1.43 -0.29 15.81
CA LEU A 28 0.94 -1.44 16.57
C LEU A 28 -0.54 -1.37 16.94
N ILE A 29 -1.20 -0.23 16.74
CA ILE A 29 -2.62 -0.08 17.07
C ILE A 29 -3.45 -0.98 16.14
N VAL A 30 -4.25 -1.86 16.73
CA VAL A 30 -5.21 -2.73 16.03
C VAL A 30 -6.51 -2.64 16.81
N ARG A 31 -7.54 -2.02 16.23
CA ARG A 31 -8.84 -1.87 16.89
C ARG A 31 -9.98 -1.64 15.91
N LEU A 32 -10.99 -2.51 16.02
CA LEU A 32 -12.16 -2.57 15.16
C LEU A 32 -12.98 -1.28 15.24
N THR A 33 -13.33 -0.76 14.08
CA THR A 33 -14.15 0.44 13.91
C THR A 33 -15.15 0.18 12.79
N PHE A 34 -16.43 0.43 13.06
CA PHE A 34 -17.48 0.44 12.05
C PHE A 34 -17.58 1.83 11.44
N ILE A 35 -17.70 1.85 10.13
CA ILE A 35 -17.72 3.07 9.33
C ILE A 35 -18.92 2.96 8.41
N GLU A 36 -19.70 4.04 8.34
CA GLU A 36 -20.78 4.20 7.38
C GLU A 36 -20.22 4.94 6.17
N PRO A 37 -19.99 4.25 5.03
CA PRO A 37 -19.48 4.89 3.83
C PRO A 37 -20.46 5.97 3.33
N ASP A 38 -19.92 7.01 2.70
CA ASP A 38 -20.76 7.98 2.01
C ASP A 38 -21.53 7.33 0.84
N SER A 39 -22.51 8.04 0.28
CA SER A 39 -23.36 7.49 -0.78
C SER A 39 -22.58 7.05 -2.03
N ASN A 40 -21.47 7.71 -2.36
CA ASN A 40 -20.64 7.36 -3.52
C ASN A 40 -19.94 6.02 -3.29
N LEU A 41 -19.34 5.84 -2.11
CA LEU A 41 -18.63 4.63 -1.76
C LEU A 41 -19.58 3.46 -1.50
N ALA A 42 -20.74 3.72 -0.90
CA ALA A 42 -21.78 2.73 -0.69
C ALA A 42 -22.31 2.16 -2.01
N LYS A 43 -22.50 3.00 -3.04
CA LYS A 43 -22.86 2.56 -4.39
C LYS A 43 -21.81 1.63 -4.98
N LEU A 44 -20.53 1.97 -4.84
CA LEU A 44 -19.45 1.21 -5.46
C LEU A 44 -19.22 -0.16 -4.80
N TYR A 45 -19.49 -0.27 -3.51
CA TYR A 45 -19.32 -1.51 -2.76
C TYR A 45 -20.62 -2.31 -2.51
N GLY A 46 -21.78 -1.76 -2.87
CA GLY A 46 -23.08 -2.39 -2.61
C GLY A 46 -23.46 -2.52 -1.12
N THR A 47 -22.78 -1.80 -0.23
CA THR A 47 -23.03 -1.87 1.23
C THR A 47 -22.90 -0.50 1.89
N THR A 48 -23.77 -0.23 2.84
CA THR A 48 -23.79 0.98 3.66
C THR A 48 -23.02 0.83 4.98
N LYS A 49 -22.44 -0.33 5.24
CA LYS A 49 -21.61 -0.59 6.42
C LYS A 49 -20.34 -1.32 6.05
N ARG A 50 -19.21 -0.80 6.55
CA ARG A 50 -17.89 -1.42 6.46
C ARG A 50 -17.23 -1.42 7.82
N SER A 51 -16.31 -2.33 8.01
CA SER A 51 -15.45 -2.36 9.18
C SER A 51 -13.99 -2.21 8.76
N ASP A 52 -13.22 -1.57 9.62
CA ASP A 52 -11.76 -1.51 9.54
C ASP A 52 -11.17 -1.90 10.89
N LEU A 53 -10.01 -2.55 10.85
CA LEU A 53 -9.31 -3.04 12.04
C LEU A 53 -7.99 -2.30 12.28
N PHE A 54 -7.43 -1.64 11.26
CA PHE A 54 -6.04 -1.18 11.30
C PHE A 54 -5.88 0.32 11.13
N SER A 55 -6.62 0.97 10.26
CA SER A 55 -6.28 2.29 9.75
C SER A 55 -6.94 3.43 10.52
N GLN A 56 -8.24 3.35 10.77
CA GLN A 56 -9.00 4.45 11.39
C GLN A 56 -8.49 4.83 12.78
N ARG A 57 -8.24 3.84 13.64
CA ARG A 57 -7.76 4.11 15.00
C ARG A 57 -6.32 4.62 14.99
N LYS A 58 -5.47 4.15 14.07
CA LYS A 58 -4.15 4.73 13.89
C LYS A 58 -4.21 6.20 13.49
N ALA A 59 -5.09 6.54 12.54
CA ALA A 59 -5.28 7.92 12.10
C ALA A 59 -5.79 8.81 13.24
N LEU A 60 -6.78 8.34 14.02
CA LEU A 60 -7.29 9.07 15.19
C LEU A 60 -6.19 9.36 16.22
N PHE A 61 -5.43 8.34 16.63
CA PHE A 61 -4.36 8.54 17.62
C PHE A 61 -3.23 9.41 17.06
N LEU A 62 -2.88 9.25 15.78
CA LEU A 62 -1.90 10.12 15.15
C LEU A 62 -2.35 11.59 15.13
N LEU A 63 -3.64 11.86 14.87
CA LEU A 63 -4.21 13.20 14.94
C LEU A 63 -4.10 13.78 16.35
N ILE A 64 -4.47 13.02 17.38
CA ILE A 64 -4.34 13.45 18.78
C ILE A 64 -2.87 13.78 19.09
N PHE A 65 -1.94 12.91 18.70
CA PHE A 65 -0.51 13.16 18.91
C PHE A 65 -0.03 14.40 18.13
N ALA A 66 -0.45 14.58 16.88
CA ALA A 66 -0.09 15.74 16.08
C ALA A 66 -0.57 17.06 16.73
N ILE A 67 -1.79 17.09 17.26
CA ILE A 67 -2.32 18.24 18.01
C ILE A 67 -1.44 18.54 19.24
N ILE A 68 -1.04 17.50 19.99
CA ILE A 68 -0.12 17.65 21.13
C ILE A 68 1.23 18.22 20.68
N LEU A 69 1.80 17.71 19.57
CA LEU A 69 3.06 18.21 19.03
C LEU A 69 2.97 19.68 18.61
N VAL A 70 1.84 20.11 18.02
CA VAL A 70 1.59 21.52 17.70
C VAL A 70 1.51 22.36 18.97
N GLY A 71 0.78 21.91 20.00
CA GLY A 71 0.72 22.59 21.29
C GLY A 71 2.10 22.77 21.94
N ILE A 72 2.92 21.71 21.97
CA ILE A 72 4.31 21.76 22.45
C ILE A 72 5.13 22.76 21.62
N SER A 73 4.97 22.73 20.30
CA SER A 73 5.69 23.62 19.37
C SER A 73 5.37 25.09 19.59
N VAL A 74 4.10 25.42 19.88
CA VAL A 74 3.66 26.80 20.17
C VAL A 74 4.23 27.26 21.52
N VAL A 75 4.12 26.45 22.57
CA VAL A 75 4.60 26.81 23.92
C VAL A 75 6.13 26.96 23.96
N PHE A 76 6.87 26.10 23.26
CA PHE A 76 8.33 26.06 23.28
C PHE A 76 8.98 26.52 21.97
N PHE A 77 8.31 27.41 21.22
CA PHE A 77 8.70 27.82 19.87
C PHE A 77 10.19 28.18 19.73
N LYS A 78 10.69 29.12 20.55
CA LYS A 78 12.09 29.57 20.50
C LYS A 78 13.10 28.46 20.83
N LYS A 79 12.71 27.47 21.65
CA LYS A 79 13.58 26.33 22.02
C LYS A 79 13.61 25.24 20.96
N ILE A 80 12.53 25.08 20.19
CA ILE A 80 12.41 24.03 19.16
C ILE A 80 12.94 24.53 17.81
N PHE A 81 12.57 25.73 17.38
CA PHE A 81 12.86 26.26 16.04
C PHE A 81 14.15 27.09 15.98
N ASP A 82 15.27 26.52 16.44
CA ASP A 82 16.59 27.17 16.44
C ASP A 82 17.50 26.77 15.26
N LYS A 83 17.10 25.74 14.49
CA LYS A 83 17.85 25.22 13.34
C LYS A 83 17.67 26.13 12.12
N LYS A 84 18.78 26.72 11.66
CA LYS A 84 18.86 27.53 10.42
C LYS A 84 19.87 26.92 9.45
N ASP A 85 19.42 26.54 8.26
CA ASP A 85 20.26 25.98 7.20
C ASP A 85 19.55 26.08 5.84
N LYS A 86 20.29 26.37 4.77
CA LYS A 86 19.72 26.58 3.42
C LYS A 86 19.06 25.31 2.87
N ILE A 87 19.65 24.14 3.12
CA ILE A 87 19.12 22.85 2.63
C ILE A 87 17.85 22.49 3.40
N VAL A 88 17.87 22.62 4.74
CA VAL A 88 16.69 22.42 5.59
C VAL A 88 15.55 23.35 5.14
N ASN A 89 15.83 24.64 4.91
CA ASN A 89 14.81 25.58 4.44
C ASN A 89 14.23 25.21 3.08
N SER A 90 15.06 24.74 2.14
CA SER A 90 14.61 24.31 0.81
C SER A 90 13.68 23.10 0.90
N ILE A 91 14.01 22.15 1.78
CA ILE A 91 13.17 20.98 2.07
C ILE A 91 11.83 21.42 2.68
N LEU A 92 11.84 22.36 3.65
CA LEU A 92 10.62 22.86 4.28
C LEU A 92 9.73 23.63 3.31
N ILE A 93 10.31 24.42 2.39
CA ILE A 93 9.56 25.10 1.33
C ILE A 93 8.90 24.07 0.41
N ALA A 94 9.63 23.07 -0.05
CA ALA A 94 9.08 22.02 -0.90
C ALA A 94 7.97 21.22 -0.18
N ALA A 95 8.16 20.88 1.10
CA ALA A 95 7.12 20.24 1.91
C ALA A 95 5.89 21.14 2.11
N GLY A 96 6.09 22.45 2.25
CA GLY A 96 5.01 23.44 2.32
C GLY A 96 4.21 23.54 1.02
N VAL A 97 4.88 23.52 -0.13
CA VAL A 97 4.22 23.48 -1.45
C VAL A 97 3.45 22.17 -1.62
N PHE A 98 4.03 21.03 -1.24
CA PHE A 98 3.33 19.75 -1.24
C PHE A 98 2.02 19.83 -0.43
N LEU A 99 2.10 20.27 0.83
CA LEU A 99 0.91 20.38 1.69
C LEU A 99 -0.12 21.39 1.16
N LEU A 100 0.34 22.52 0.61
CA LEU A 100 -0.54 23.53 0.02
C LEU A 100 -1.39 22.94 -1.12
N PHE A 101 -0.77 22.17 -2.02
CA PHE A 101 -1.48 21.52 -3.12
C PHE A 101 -2.35 20.35 -2.65
N THR A 102 -1.94 19.60 -1.61
CA THR A 102 -2.81 18.62 -0.95
C THR A 102 -4.07 19.28 -0.39
N VAL A 103 -3.94 20.43 0.29
CA VAL A 103 -5.08 21.21 0.84
C VAL A 103 -5.97 21.72 -0.29
N ALA A 104 -5.39 22.33 -1.32
CA ALA A 104 -6.14 22.84 -2.47
C ALA A 104 -6.93 21.72 -3.16
N SER A 105 -6.29 20.57 -3.39
CA SER A 105 -6.91 19.39 -3.97
C SER A 105 -8.07 18.87 -3.11
N ALA A 106 -7.91 18.79 -1.79
CA ALA A 106 -8.97 18.33 -0.90
C ALA A 106 -10.18 19.29 -0.85
N ILE A 107 -9.94 20.61 -0.84
CA ILE A 107 -11.01 21.61 -0.82
C ILE A 107 -11.82 21.60 -2.13
N LEU A 108 -11.13 21.44 -3.26
CA LEU A 108 -11.73 21.47 -4.59
C LEU A 108 -12.29 20.10 -5.03
N SER A 109 -12.02 19.04 -4.26
CA SER A 109 -12.51 17.70 -4.57
C SER A 109 -14.04 17.62 -4.57
N PRO A 110 -14.66 16.92 -5.55
CA PRO A 110 -16.08 16.59 -5.49
C PRO A 110 -16.39 15.54 -4.41
N TYR A 111 -15.38 14.82 -3.90
CA TYR A 111 -15.50 13.75 -2.90
C TYR A 111 -14.96 14.19 -1.54
N LYS A 112 -15.47 15.30 -1.00
CA LYS A 112 -14.91 15.97 0.19
C LYS A 112 -14.74 15.05 1.40
N GLN A 113 -15.69 14.16 1.67
CA GLN A 113 -15.61 13.26 2.82
C GLN A 113 -14.35 12.37 2.72
N GLN A 114 -14.15 11.70 1.59
CA GLN A 114 -12.95 10.90 1.33
C GLN A 114 -11.69 11.77 1.23
N ALA A 115 -11.76 12.93 0.58
CA ALA A 115 -10.61 13.81 0.45
C ALA A 115 -10.04 14.30 1.79
N PHE A 116 -10.90 14.54 2.78
CA PHE A 116 -10.48 15.00 4.11
C PHE A 116 -10.06 13.86 5.04
N TYR A 117 -10.82 12.76 5.08
CA TYR A 117 -10.64 11.69 6.08
C TYR A 117 -9.97 10.43 5.52
N GLY A 118 -9.93 10.27 4.20
CA GLY A 118 -9.42 9.10 3.52
C GLY A 118 -10.44 7.97 3.42
N MET A 119 -10.03 6.91 2.75
CA MET A 119 -10.80 5.67 2.60
C MET A 119 -10.88 4.91 3.92
N TYR A 120 -11.97 4.17 4.08
CA TYR A 120 -12.33 3.52 5.34
C TYR A 120 -11.23 2.59 5.87
N ASP A 121 -10.44 1.96 5.00
CA ASP A 121 -9.39 0.99 5.34
C ASP A 121 -7.96 1.53 5.20
N ARG A 122 -7.77 2.81 4.86
CA ARG A 122 -6.45 3.45 4.69
C ARG A 122 -6.30 4.70 5.52
N ALA A 123 -7.36 5.49 5.63
CA ALA A 123 -7.38 6.80 6.27
C ALA A 123 -6.32 7.77 5.72
N GLU A 124 -6.04 7.75 4.41
CA GLU A 124 -5.03 8.60 3.75
C GLU A 124 -5.59 9.94 3.24
N GLY A 125 -6.50 10.56 4.00
CA GLY A 125 -7.05 11.88 3.67
C GLY A 125 -6.12 13.04 4.03
N LEU A 126 -6.54 14.27 3.68
CA LEU A 126 -5.82 15.50 4.01
C LEU A 126 -5.40 15.59 5.48
N ILE A 127 -6.31 15.25 6.41
CA ILE A 127 -6.04 15.38 7.86
C ILE A 127 -4.84 14.50 8.25
N THR A 128 -4.81 13.28 7.74
CA THR A 128 -3.73 12.33 8.01
C THR A 128 -2.42 12.78 7.36
N ILE A 129 -2.46 13.26 6.11
CA ILE A 129 -1.28 13.80 5.42
C ILE A 129 -0.73 15.03 6.16
N ALA A 130 -1.58 15.91 6.68
CA ALA A 130 -1.16 17.04 7.50
C ALA A 130 -0.47 16.58 8.80
N CYS A 131 -0.97 15.50 9.44
CA CYS A 131 -0.29 14.90 10.59
C CYS A 131 1.11 14.38 10.22
N TYR A 132 1.29 13.81 9.02
CA TYR A 132 2.60 13.40 8.52
C TYR A 132 3.57 14.58 8.37
N MET A 133 3.07 15.72 7.86
CA MET A 133 3.90 16.93 7.77
C MET A 133 4.27 17.47 9.15
N ILE A 134 3.35 17.44 10.11
CA ILE A 134 3.63 17.86 11.50
C ILE A 134 4.72 16.99 12.12
N ILE A 135 4.61 15.66 12.07
CA ILE A 135 5.64 14.78 12.66
C ILE A 135 6.97 14.89 11.93
N PHE A 136 6.96 15.12 10.61
CA PHE A 136 8.17 15.33 9.81
C PHE A 136 8.91 16.60 10.26
N ILE A 137 8.21 17.74 10.27
CA ILE A 137 8.78 19.04 10.67
C ILE A 137 9.23 18.98 12.12
N TYR A 138 8.39 18.45 13.02
CA TYR A 138 8.72 18.31 14.42
C TYR A 138 9.97 17.44 14.63
N SER A 139 10.11 16.34 13.89
CA SER A 139 11.31 15.49 13.92
C SER A 139 12.57 16.21 13.46
N ILE A 140 12.48 17.03 12.40
CA ILE A 140 13.60 17.87 11.94
C ILE A 140 14.09 18.75 13.08
N TYR A 141 13.19 19.44 13.77
CA TYR A 141 13.59 20.47 14.75
C TYR A 141 13.97 19.91 16.12
N THR A 142 13.32 18.83 16.57
CA THR A 142 13.55 18.29 17.92
C THR A 142 14.66 17.25 18.00
N PHE A 143 15.06 16.62 16.88
CA PHE A 143 16.26 15.79 16.85
C PHE A 143 17.51 16.67 16.82
N LYS A 144 18.21 16.81 17.96
CA LYS A 144 19.36 17.75 18.10
C LYS A 144 20.73 17.10 18.26
N THR A 145 20.79 15.84 18.69
CA THR A 145 22.04 15.10 18.94
C THR A 145 21.90 13.65 18.49
N THR A 146 22.98 13.05 18.04
CA THR A 146 23.04 11.64 17.64
C THR A 146 22.89 10.69 18.81
N ASP A 147 23.11 11.14 20.04
CA ASP A 147 22.80 10.36 21.26
C ASP A 147 21.30 10.08 21.41
N ASN A 148 20.45 10.89 20.79
CA ASN A 148 19.01 10.65 20.75
C ASN A 148 18.61 9.55 19.75
N TYR A 149 19.53 8.98 18.97
CA TYR A 149 19.19 7.95 17.99
C TYR A 149 18.64 6.66 18.63
N LYS A 150 18.93 6.40 19.91
CA LYS A 150 18.29 5.32 20.68
C LYS A 150 16.76 5.44 20.72
N TYR A 151 16.23 6.68 20.67
CA TYR A 151 14.79 6.96 20.61
C TYR A 151 14.17 6.67 19.23
N ILE A 152 14.98 6.31 18.24
CA ILE A 152 14.53 5.77 16.95
C ILE A 152 14.63 4.25 16.95
N VAL A 153 15.79 3.73 17.37
CA VAL A 153 16.13 2.31 17.24
C VAL A 153 15.31 1.45 18.20
N ILE A 154 15.14 1.87 19.45
CA ILE A 154 14.40 1.10 20.45
C ILE A 154 12.92 0.93 20.02
N PRO A 155 12.18 1.99 19.66
CA PRO A 155 10.82 1.83 19.13
C PRO A 155 10.74 0.96 17.89
N ILE A 156 11.67 1.12 16.92
CA ILE A 156 11.73 0.25 15.73
C ILE A 156 11.88 -1.22 16.13
N LEU A 157 12.80 -1.54 17.04
CA LEU A 157 13.02 -2.91 17.50
C LEU A 157 11.77 -3.50 18.16
N ILE A 158 11.04 -2.71 18.96
CA ILE A 158 9.77 -3.13 19.56
C ILE A 158 8.75 -3.46 18.47
N VAL A 159 8.59 -2.58 17.48
CA VAL A 159 7.65 -2.80 16.36
C VAL A 159 8.04 -4.02 15.54
N VAL A 160 9.32 -4.19 15.22
CA VAL A 160 9.86 -5.37 14.52
C VAL A 160 9.61 -6.65 15.32
N ALA A 161 9.90 -6.65 16.62
CA ALA A 161 9.73 -7.83 17.46
C ALA A 161 8.26 -8.27 17.55
N ILE A 162 7.35 -7.33 17.83
CA ILE A 162 5.92 -7.62 17.93
C ILE A 162 5.35 -8.09 16.59
N ASN A 163 5.67 -7.42 15.49
CA ASN A 163 5.20 -7.85 14.16
C ASN A 163 5.79 -9.19 13.75
N SER A 164 7.03 -9.50 14.11
CA SER A 164 7.66 -10.79 13.80
C SER A 164 7.02 -11.93 14.59
N PHE A 165 6.75 -11.68 15.87
CA PHE A 165 6.04 -12.61 16.76
C PHE A 165 4.62 -12.89 16.23
N LEU A 166 3.80 -11.85 16.02
CA LEU A 166 2.46 -12.01 15.45
C LEU A 166 2.51 -12.66 14.06
N GLY A 167 3.46 -12.24 13.24
CA GLY A 167 3.65 -12.74 11.88
C GLY A 167 3.97 -14.23 11.82
N PHE A 168 4.68 -14.78 12.80
CA PHE A 168 4.90 -16.23 12.91
C PHE A 168 3.58 -16.99 13.02
N PHE A 169 2.72 -16.59 13.95
CA PHE A 169 1.41 -17.21 14.17
C PHE A 169 0.45 -17.02 12.99
N GLN A 170 0.46 -15.85 12.37
CA GLN A 170 -0.28 -15.60 11.12
C GLN A 170 0.18 -16.54 10.00
N TYR A 171 1.49 -16.70 9.84
CA TYR A 171 2.05 -17.53 8.78
C TYR A 171 1.65 -19.00 8.90
N ILE A 172 1.57 -19.55 10.12
CA ILE A 172 1.14 -20.95 10.34
C ILE A 172 -0.39 -21.12 10.40
N GLY A 173 -1.16 -20.05 10.17
CA GLY A 173 -2.63 -20.07 10.16
C GLY A 173 -3.31 -19.95 11.54
N GLN A 174 -2.55 -19.68 12.60
CA GLN A 174 -3.04 -19.51 13.98
C GLN A 174 -3.04 -18.03 14.40
N ASP A 175 -3.71 -17.18 13.63
CA ASP A 175 -3.65 -15.73 13.82
C ASP A 175 -4.05 -15.29 15.24
N LEU A 176 -3.10 -14.77 16.03
CA LEU A 176 -3.34 -14.38 17.41
C LEU A 176 -4.32 -13.20 17.54
N ILE A 177 -4.53 -12.39 16.49
CA ILE A 177 -5.53 -11.32 16.51
C ILE A 177 -6.95 -11.91 16.58
N LYS A 178 -7.17 -13.12 16.02
CA LYS A 178 -8.43 -13.87 16.10
C LYS A 178 -8.63 -14.60 17.44
N SER A 179 -7.57 -14.82 18.22
CA SER A 179 -7.67 -15.50 19.51
C SER A 179 -8.57 -14.71 20.49
N ASP A 180 -9.06 -15.37 21.53
CA ASP A 180 -9.91 -14.69 22.53
C ASP A 180 -9.18 -13.53 23.21
N LEU A 181 -7.89 -13.70 23.50
CA LEU A 181 -7.04 -12.61 23.99
C LEU A 181 -6.89 -11.47 22.97
N GLY A 182 -6.70 -11.81 21.70
CA GLY A 182 -6.62 -10.83 20.61
C GLY A 182 -7.91 -10.01 20.46
N LYS A 183 -9.07 -10.67 20.56
CA LYS A 183 -10.39 -10.02 20.51
C LYS A 183 -10.61 -9.07 21.67
N LEU A 184 -10.18 -9.40 22.89
CA LEU A 184 -10.28 -8.50 24.04
C LEU A 184 -9.58 -7.15 23.82
N ILE A 185 -8.51 -7.14 23.02
CA ILE A 185 -7.74 -5.94 22.69
C ILE A 185 -8.33 -5.23 21.46
N ALA A 186 -8.59 -6.01 20.40
CA ALA A 186 -8.92 -5.48 19.08
C ALA A 186 -10.41 -5.15 18.92
N VAL A 187 -11.31 -5.81 19.63
CA VAL A 187 -12.76 -5.62 19.50
C VAL A 187 -13.27 -4.77 20.67
N PRO A 188 -13.91 -3.61 20.42
CA PRO A 188 -14.58 -2.86 21.47
C PRO A 188 -15.61 -3.71 22.22
N SER A 189 -15.80 -3.46 23.51
CA SER A 189 -16.73 -4.20 24.38
C SER A 189 -18.19 -4.13 23.92
N GLU A 190 -18.52 -3.18 23.06
CA GLU A 190 -19.83 -3.04 22.40
C GLU A 190 -20.12 -4.16 21.38
N TYR A 191 -19.10 -4.92 20.95
CA TYR A 191 -19.16 -5.86 19.82
C TYR A 191 -18.69 -7.28 20.15
N THR A 192 -19.00 -7.80 21.33
CA THR A 192 -18.45 -9.07 21.88
C THR A 192 -18.76 -10.32 21.06
N ASN A 193 -19.81 -10.32 20.23
CA ASN A 193 -20.24 -11.50 19.44
C ASN A 193 -19.76 -11.48 17.97
N ILE A 194 -18.78 -10.64 17.62
CA ILE A 194 -18.30 -10.54 16.24
C ILE A 194 -17.18 -11.54 15.97
N SER A 195 -17.34 -12.34 14.91
CA SER A 195 -16.27 -13.16 14.36
C SER A 195 -15.35 -12.30 13.48
N LEU A 196 -14.06 -12.25 13.81
CA LEU A 196 -13.06 -11.57 12.98
C LEU A 196 -12.70 -12.45 11.78
N THR A 197 -13.18 -12.08 10.61
CA THR A 197 -12.71 -12.64 9.33
C THR A 197 -11.47 -11.88 8.87
N LEU A 198 -10.28 -12.42 9.16
CA LEU A 198 -9.02 -11.84 8.66
C LEU A 198 -8.73 -12.31 7.23
N SER A 199 -8.16 -11.41 6.43
CA SER A 199 -8.13 -11.44 4.96
C SER A 199 -7.17 -12.44 4.31
N TYR A 200 -6.35 -13.16 5.08
CA TYR A 200 -5.32 -14.04 4.53
C TYR A 200 -5.37 -15.44 5.13
N GLU A 201 -5.19 -16.42 4.25
CA GLU A 201 -4.94 -17.82 4.61
C GLU A 201 -3.52 -18.00 5.16
N ALA A 202 -3.24 -19.21 5.67
CA ALA A 202 -1.89 -19.60 6.08
C ALA A 202 -0.86 -19.35 4.96
N GLY A 203 0.38 -19.03 5.34
CA GLY A 203 1.48 -18.76 4.42
C GLY A 203 1.65 -17.29 4.01
N LYS A 204 0.89 -16.36 4.62
CA LYS A 204 1.12 -14.91 4.51
C LYS A 204 1.10 -14.28 5.90
N LEU A 205 2.05 -13.37 6.15
CA LEU A 205 2.04 -12.53 7.35
C LEU A 205 1.85 -11.05 6.99
N TYR A 206 1.17 -10.33 7.86
CA TYR A 206 0.88 -8.90 7.73
C TYR A 206 1.03 -8.13 9.05
N GLY A 207 1.25 -8.83 10.17
CA GLY A 207 1.41 -8.29 11.51
C GLY A 207 0.25 -7.38 11.92
N THR A 208 0.58 -6.23 12.49
CA THR A 208 -0.35 -5.11 12.73
C THR A 208 -0.36 -4.12 11.57
N LEU A 209 0.36 -4.39 10.47
CA LEU A 209 0.61 -3.44 9.39
C LEU A 209 -0.40 -3.51 8.24
N PHE A 210 -1.62 -4.00 8.53
CA PHE A 210 -2.78 -4.07 7.64
C PHE A 210 -2.67 -5.05 6.45
N HIS A 211 -1.56 -5.05 5.70
CA HIS A 211 -1.40 -5.85 4.49
C HIS A 211 0.07 -6.26 4.30
N TYR A 212 0.30 -7.46 3.74
CA TYR A 212 1.64 -8.02 3.56
C TYR A 212 2.57 -7.13 2.70
N ASN A 213 2.04 -6.47 1.67
CA ASN A 213 2.77 -5.43 0.92
C ASN A 213 3.38 -4.35 1.81
N TYR A 214 2.63 -3.83 2.80
CA TYR A 214 3.10 -2.80 3.72
C TYR A 214 4.11 -3.31 4.74
N VAL A 215 4.08 -4.60 5.11
CA VAL A 215 5.19 -5.22 5.85
C VAL A 215 6.48 -5.11 5.04
N GLY A 216 6.43 -5.38 3.73
CA GLY A 216 7.58 -5.17 2.85
C GLY A 216 8.07 -3.72 2.83
N SER A 217 7.17 -2.74 2.72
CA SER A 217 7.54 -1.31 2.78
C SER A 217 8.14 -0.92 4.14
N PHE A 218 7.64 -1.46 5.24
CA PHE A 218 8.18 -1.26 6.58
C PHE A 218 9.60 -1.83 6.69
N VAL A 219 9.80 -3.08 6.26
CA VAL A 219 11.12 -3.72 6.24
C VAL A 219 12.12 -2.93 5.40
N ALA A 220 11.69 -2.39 4.25
CA ALA A 220 12.55 -1.57 3.40
C ALA A 220 13.11 -0.33 4.10
N ILE A 221 12.42 0.17 5.15
CA ILE A 221 12.95 1.23 6.03
C ILE A 221 13.89 0.64 7.08
N VAL A 222 13.41 -0.33 7.85
CA VAL A 222 14.07 -0.71 9.12
C VAL A 222 15.26 -1.63 8.94
N LEU A 223 15.24 -2.51 7.94
CA LEU A 223 16.32 -3.48 7.74
C LEU A 223 17.65 -2.79 7.39
N PRO A 224 17.73 -1.83 6.44
CA PRO A 224 18.98 -1.12 6.18
C PRO A 224 19.53 -0.40 7.43
N ILE A 225 18.65 0.19 8.24
CA ILE A 225 19.01 0.89 9.49
C ILE A 225 19.62 -0.11 10.48
N LEU A 226 18.88 -1.16 10.83
CA LEU A 226 19.30 -2.15 11.82
C LEU A 226 20.54 -2.92 11.35
N PHE A 227 20.64 -3.22 10.05
CA PHE A 227 21.79 -3.93 9.48
C PHE A 227 23.06 -3.08 9.51
N CYS A 228 22.98 -1.79 9.14
CA CYS A 228 24.13 -0.89 9.25
C CYS A 228 24.60 -0.77 10.70
N MET A 229 23.65 -0.69 11.65
CA MET A 229 23.98 -0.70 13.08
C MET A 229 24.61 -2.02 13.52
N ALA A 230 24.12 -3.17 13.06
CA ALA A 230 24.68 -4.46 13.40
C ALA A 230 26.16 -4.60 12.96
N ILE A 231 26.54 -4.01 11.82
CA ILE A 231 27.88 -4.13 11.24
C ILE A 231 28.84 -3.05 11.74
N PHE A 232 28.43 -1.79 11.66
CA PHE A 232 29.35 -0.66 11.75
C PHE A 232 29.37 0.00 13.13
N GLU A 233 28.36 -0.26 13.96
CA GLU A 233 28.21 0.42 15.24
C GLU A 233 29.24 -0.06 16.27
N LYS A 234 29.77 0.90 17.03
CA LYS A 234 30.74 0.67 18.11
C LYS A 234 30.12 0.83 19.50
N TYR A 235 28.79 0.95 19.60
CA TYR A 235 28.07 0.99 20.89
C TYR A 235 28.36 -0.24 21.76
N GLU A 236 27.90 -0.17 23.01
CA GLU A 236 27.83 -1.30 23.94
C GLU A 236 27.30 -2.56 23.25
N ILE A 237 27.89 -3.71 23.59
CA ILE A 237 27.62 -5.02 22.96
C ILE A 237 26.12 -5.36 22.90
N GLY A 238 25.33 -4.87 23.86
CA GLY A 238 23.88 -5.04 23.91
C GLY A 238 23.15 -4.41 22.71
N TYR A 239 23.41 -3.14 22.37
CA TYR A 239 22.76 -2.48 21.22
C TYR A 239 23.09 -3.17 19.91
N LYS A 240 24.34 -3.63 19.77
CA LYS A 240 24.78 -4.39 18.59
C LYS A 240 24.03 -5.72 18.48
N LEU A 241 23.90 -6.45 19.59
CA LEU A 241 23.16 -7.71 19.63
C LEU A 241 21.68 -7.51 19.27
N PHE A 242 21.03 -6.48 19.83
CA PHE A 242 19.65 -6.15 19.49
C PHE A 242 19.49 -5.78 18.02
N ALA A 243 20.43 -5.04 17.42
CA ALA A 243 20.41 -4.71 16.01
C ALA A 243 20.58 -5.96 15.12
N ILE A 244 21.42 -6.92 15.52
CA ILE A 244 21.55 -8.22 14.83
C ILE A 244 20.22 -8.97 14.87
N ILE A 245 19.64 -9.17 16.07
CA ILE A 245 18.36 -9.86 16.24
C ILE A 245 17.26 -9.16 15.44
N GLY A 246 17.16 -7.83 15.54
CA GLY A 246 16.20 -7.04 14.78
C GLY A 246 16.36 -7.16 13.27
N SER A 247 17.60 -7.26 12.77
CA SER A 247 17.87 -7.51 11.35
C SER A 247 17.37 -8.88 10.91
N LEU A 248 17.63 -9.93 11.70
CA LEU A 248 17.14 -11.29 11.41
C LEU A 248 15.61 -11.37 11.42
N LEU A 249 14.97 -10.72 12.41
CA LEU A 249 13.52 -10.61 12.49
C LEU A 249 12.93 -9.82 11.31
N SER A 250 13.60 -8.75 10.86
CA SER A 250 13.18 -8.00 9.68
C SER A 250 13.29 -8.82 8.39
N ILE A 251 14.29 -9.71 8.29
CA ILE A 251 14.41 -10.67 7.18
C ILE A 251 13.25 -11.67 7.22
N TRP A 252 12.91 -12.19 8.40
CA TRP A 252 11.72 -13.04 8.57
C TRP A 252 10.45 -12.34 8.07
N LEU A 253 10.23 -11.07 8.48
CA LEU A 253 9.10 -10.27 8.01
C LEU A 253 9.09 -10.10 6.48
N LEU A 254 10.25 -9.86 5.87
CA LEU A 254 10.36 -9.72 4.41
C LEU A 254 9.93 -10.99 3.69
N LEU A 255 10.52 -12.11 4.09
CA LEU A 255 10.34 -13.40 3.45
C LEU A 255 8.91 -13.91 3.67
N GLY A 256 8.39 -13.84 4.89
CA GLY A 256 7.05 -14.31 5.22
C GLY A 256 5.93 -13.42 4.69
N SER A 257 6.17 -12.12 4.47
CA SER A 257 5.19 -11.24 3.81
C SER A 257 5.16 -11.44 2.31
N THR A 258 6.23 -11.97 1.72
CA THR A 258 6.36 -12.23 0.28
C THR A 258 6.16 -10.98 -0.60
N SER A 259 6.36 -9.79 -0.02
CA SER A 259 6.14 -8.51 -0.68
C SER A 259 7.21 -8.21 -1.72
N ARG A 260 6.81 -8.12 -3.00
CA ARG A 260 7.70 -7.76 -4.11
C ARG A 260 8.26 -6.34 -3.96
N ALA A 261 7.41 -5.41 -3.49
CA ALA A 261 7.79 -4.02 -3.24
C ALA A 261 8.91 -3.92 -2.19
N GLY A 262 8.82 -4.70 -1.10
CA GLY A 262 9.86 -4.73 -0.07
C GLY A 262 11.20 -5.24 -0.58
N ILE A 263 11.20 -6.25 -1.46
CA ILE A 263 12.41 -6.79 -2.07
C ILE A 263 13.08 -5.73 -2.95
N ILE A 264 12.32 -5.05 -3.81
CA ILE A 264 12.85 -3.99 -4.68
C ILE A 264 13.42 -2.85 -3.84
N GLY A 265 12.71 -2.41 -2.80
CA GLY A 265 13.21 -1.42 -1.85
C GLY A 265 14.55 -1.82 -1.24
N LEU A 266 14.67 -3.05 -0.74
CA LEU A 266 15.91 -3.57 -0.17
C LEU A 266 17.06 -3.64 -1.19
N VAL A 267 16.81 -4.12 -2.41
CA VAL A 267 17.81 -4.17 -3.49
C VAL A 267 18.36 -2.78 -3.78
N MET A 268 17.49 -1.78 -3.86
CA MET A 268 17.91 -0.39 -4.09
C MET A 268 18.69 0.17 -2.90
N SER A 269 18.28 -0.11 -1.65
CA SER A 269 19.09 0.23 -0.46
C SER A 269 20.46 -0.45 -0.48
N ILE A 270 20.59 -1.67 -0.99
CA ILE A 270 21.89 -2.35 -1.12
C ILE A 270 22.76 -1.66 -2.18
N ILE A 271 22.21 -1.30 -3.34
CA ILE A 271 22.93 -0.59 -4.41
C ILE A 271 23.46 0.76 -3.89
N PHE A 272 22.60 1.57 -3.26
CA PHE A 272 23.03 2.84 -2.66
C PHE A 272 23.97 2.62 -1.47
N GLY A 273 23.79 1.55 -0.70
CA GLY A 273 24.68 1.17 0.38
C GLY A 273 26.08 0.82 -0.11
N ALA A 274 26.20 0.17 -1.27
CA ALA A 274 27.48 -0.11 -1.93
C ALA A 274 28.15 1.18 -2.44
N ILE A 275 27.39 2.14 -2.96
CA ILE A 275 27.91 3.46 -3.36
C ILE A 275 28.41 4.23 -2.14
N ILE A 276 27.64 4.23 -1.03
CA ILE A 276 28.03 4.94 0.17
C ILE A 276 29.24 4.24 0.81
N PHE A 277 29.08 3.01 1.27
CA PHE A 277 30.08 2.30 2.07
C PHE A 277 31.12 1.54 1.25
N GLY A 278 31.19 1.66 -0.07
CA GLY A 278 32.01 0.80 -0.95
C GLY A 278 33.47 0.63 -0.51
N LYS A 279 34.15 1.73 -0.18
CA LYS A 279 35.55 1.68 0.33
C LYS A 279 35.65 1.01 1.70
N LEU A 280 34.68 1.25 2.58
CA LEU A 280 34.63 0.63 3.91
C LEU A 280 34.30 -0.87 3.82
N ILE A 281 33.42 -1.28 2.91
CA ILE A 281 33.08 -2.68 2.63
C ILE A 281 34.32 -3.43 2.15
N LEU A 282 35.11 -2.86 1.23
CA LEU A 282 36.36 -3.46 0.78
C LEU A 282 37.36 -3.64 1.93
N LYS A 283 37.50 -2.64 2.80
CA LYS A 283 38.36 -2.71 4.00
C LYS A 283 37.88 -3.77 5.01
N ARG A 284 36.55 -3.98 5.13
CA ARG A 284 35.91 -4.89 6.11
C ARG A 284 35.27 -6.13 5.47
N ARG A 285 35.79 -6.59 4.32
CA ARG A 285 35.19 -7.67 3.51
C ARG A 285 34.79 -8.93 4.29
N LYS A 286 35.59 -9.35 5.29
CA LYS A 286 35.29 -10.54 6.11
C LYS A 286 34.00 -10.36 6.92
N GLN A 287 33.82 -9.22 7.58
CA GLN A 287 32.63 -8.92 8.38
C GLN A 287 31.38 -8.84 7.49
N PHE A 288 31.52 -8.23 6.31
CA PHE A 288 30.44 -8.14 5.34
C PHE A 288 30.04 -9.52 4.77
N LEU A 289 31.02 -10.36 4.42
CA LEU A 289 30.78 -11.73 3.95
C LEU A 289 30.12 -12.60 5.03
N ILE A 290 30.49 -12.44 6.30
CA ILE A 290 29.81 -13.12 7.42
C ILE A 290 28.35 -12.65 7.50
N GLY A 291 28.10 -11.34 7.47
CA GLY A 291 26.75 -10.79 7.48
C GLY A 291 25.89 -11.32 6.32
N LEU A 292 26.44 -11.34 5.11
CA LEU A 292 25.78 -11.91 3.93
C LEU A 292 25.51 -13.41 4.09
N GLY A 293 26.48 -14.16 4.62
CA GLY A 293 26.32 -15.58 4.92
C GLY A 293 25.18 -15.85 5.91
N CYS A 294 25.06 -15.05 6.97
CA CYS A 294 23.93 -15.15 7.90
C CYS A 294 22.58 -14.90 7.22
N ILE A 295 22.49 -13.91 6.34
CA ILE A 295 21.26 -13.63 5.56
C ILE A 295 20.89 -14.84 4.69
N VAL A 296 21.87 -15.40 3.97
CA VAL A 296 21.68 -16.58 3.12
C VAL A 296 21.23 -17.79 3.94
N ILE A 297 21.86 -18.04 5.08
CA ILE A 297 21.47 -19.14 5.99
C ILE A 297 20.03 -18.95 6.47
N VAL A 298 19.63 -17.75 6.90
CA VAL A 298 18.25 -17.49 7.32
C VAL A 298 17.26 -17.64 6.17
N ALA A 299 17.63 -17.23 4.95
CA ALA A 299 16.80 -17.46 3.77
C ALA A 299 16.65 -18.96 3.45
N ILE A 300 17.70 -19.76 3.59
CA ILE A 300 17.66 -21.22 3.40
C ILE A 300 16.82 -21.90 4.47
N ILE A 301 17.05 -21.57 5.75
CA ILE A 301 16.28 -22.10 6.89
C ILE A 301 14.80 -21.72 6.73
N GLY A 302 14.53 -20.45 6.40
CA GLY A 302 13.18 -19.98 6.12
C GLY A 302 12.54 -20.73 4.94
N ASN A 303 13.28 -20.95 3.86
CA ASN A 303 12.76 -21.69 2.70
C ASN A 303 12.44 -23.14 3.06
N PHE A 304 13.28 -23.80 3.87
CA PHE A 304 13.01 -25.14 4.38
C PHE A 304 11.77 -25.17 5.28
N ALA A 305 11.68 -24.25 6.24
CA ALA A 305 10.53 -24.12 7.15
C ALA A 305 9.21 -23.84 6.40
N THR A 306 9.29 -23.19 5.24
CA THR A 306 8.14 -22.84 4.40
C THR A 306 7.88 -23.85 3.27
N LYS A 307 8.50 -25.03 3.31
CA LYS A 307 8.37 -26.09 2.30
C LYS A 307 8.63 -25.60 0.85
N GLY A 308 9.60 -24.70 0.69
CA GLY A 308 10.02 -24.18 -0.62
C GLY A 308 9.21 -22.99 -1.15
N ALA A 309 8.21 -22.50 -0.40
CA ALA A 309 7.32 -21.44 -0.86
C ALA A 309 8.02 -20.10 -1.15
N ILE A 310 9.15 -19.83 -0.47
CA ILE A 310 9.92 -18.60 -0.64
C ILE A 310 10.67 -18.63 -1.99
N PHE A 311 11.42 -19.69 -2.30
CA PHE A 311 12.23 -19.76 -3.53
C PHE A 311 11.39 -20.01 -4.78
N ALA A 312 10.23 -20.65 -4.67
CA ALA A 312 9.31 -20.86 -5.80
C ALA A 312 8.84 -19.55 -6.48
N ARG A 313 8.96 -18.41 -5.79
CA ARG A 313 8.52 -17.10 -6.31
C ARG A 313 9.59 -16.33 -7.07
N ILE A 314 10.87 -16.66 -6.88
CA ILE A 314 12.00 -15.97 -7.51
C ILE A 314 11.87 -15.96 -9.05
N PRO A 315 11.50 -17.07 -9.73
CA PRO A 315 11.34 -17.05 -11.19
C PRO A 315 10.31 -16.02 -11.66
N SER A 316 9.18 -15.90 -10.96
CA SER A 316 8.12 -14.92 -11.32
C SER A 316 8.57 -13.46 -11.18
N LEU A 317 9.44 -13.18 -10.20
CA LEU A 317 10.01 -11.84 -9.99
C LEU A 317 10.97 -11.47 -11.13
N ILE A 318 11.77 -12.44 -11.57
CA ILE A 318 12.72 -12.27 -12.66
C ILE A 318 11.98 -12.12 -14.00
N SER A 319 10.99 -12.97 -14.28
CA SER A 319 10.21 -12.90 -15.52
C SER A 319 9.45 -11.58 -15.65
N ASP A 320 8.88 -11.08 -14.55
CA ASP A 320 8.19 -9.79 -14.53
C ASP A 320 9.15 -8.64 -14.82
N SER A 321 10.41 -8.72 -14.37
CA SER A 321 11.41 -7.68 -14.62
C SER A 321 11.82 -7.61 -16.10
N PHE A 322 11.95 -8.76 -16.77
CA PHE A 322 12.30 -8.80 -18.20
C PHE A 322 11.13 -8.51 -19.13
N SER A 323 9.89 -8.84 -18.73
CA SER A 323 8.71 -8.62 -19.57
C SER A 323 8.39 -7.13 -19.79
N VAL A 324 8.82 -6.24 -18.87
CA VAL A 324 8.72 -4.78 -19.03
C VAL A 324 9.39 -4.30 -20.33
N PHE A 325 10.47 -4.94 -20.78
CA PHE A 325 11.27 -4.50 -21.93
C PHE A 325 10.83 -5.08 -23.28
N LYS A 326 9.84 -5.98 -23.32
CA LYS A 326 9.32 -6.53 -24.59
C LYS A 326 8.52 -5.48 -25.35
N ASP A 327 8.67 -5.37 -26.67
CA ASP A 327 7.77 -4.55 -27.47
C ASP A 327 6.43 -5.26 -27.65
N THR A 328 5.36 -4.57 -27.32
CA THR A 328 3.97 -5.05 -27.31
C THR A 328 3.01 -3.93 -27.73
N SER A 329 3.50 -2.95 -28.48
CA SER A 329 2.75 -1.75 -28.90
C SER A 329 1.47 -2.05 -29.69
N ASP A 330 1.48 -3.13 -30.49
CA ASP A 330 0.36 -3.59 -31.31
C ASP A 330 -0.56 -4.62 -30.61
N PHE A 331 -0.28 -4.95 -29.34
CA PHE A 331 -1.07 -5.95 -28.63
C PHE A 331 -2.47 -5.43 -28.24
N ASP A 332 -3.52 -6.15 -28.65
CA ASP A 332 -4.89 -5.98 -28.14
C ASP A 332 -5.27 -7.16 -27.26
N TYR A 333 -5.53 -6.89 -25.98
CA TYR A 333 -5.92 -7.92 -25.01
C TYR A 333 -7.27 -8.56 -25.32
N ARG A 334 -8.15 -7.87 -26.06
CA ARG A 334 -9.47 -8.39 -26.43
C ARG A 334 -9.37 -9.56 -27.40
N GLU A 335 -8.37 -9.56 -28.28
CA GLU A 335 -8.09 -10.70 -29.18
C GLU A 335 -7.55 -11.92 -28.45
N HIS A 336 -7.09 -11.74 -27.20
CA HIS A 336 -6.52 -12.80 -26.36
C HIS A 336 -7.41 -13.10 -25.13
N SER A 337 -8.62 -12.55 -25.09
CA SER A 337 -9.61 -12.73 -24.05
C SER A 337 -10.73 -13.63 -24.58
N ALA A 338 -11.32 -14.47 -23.71
CA ALA A 338 -12.50 -15.25 -24.07
C ALA A 338 -13.71 -14.35 -24.39
N VAL A 339 -13.70 -13.12 -23.89
CA VAL A 339 -14.73 -12.10 -24.09
C VAL A 339 -14.12 -10.91 -24.80
N LYS A 340 -14.67 -10.59 -25.96
CA LYS A 340 -14.23 -9.48 -26.81
C LYS A 340 -15.02 -8.21 -26.54
N ASP A 341 -16.33 -8.34 -26.34
CA ASP A 341 -17.23 -7.20 -26.16
C ASP A 341 -18.49 -7.61 -25.38
N VAL A 342 -19.11 -6.65 -24.69
CA VAL A 342 -20.43 -6.82 -24.04
C VAL A 342 -21.23 -5.52 -24.21
N LYS A 343 -22.47 -5.64 -24.70
CA LYS A 343 -23.35 -4.48 -24.98
C LYS A 343 -24.76 -4.70 -24.45
N ASN A 344 -25.35 -3.62 -23.96
CA ASN A 344 -26.79 -3.53 -23.79
C ASN A 344 -27.46 -3.24 -25.15
N THR A 345 -28.64 -3.81 -25.37
CA THR A 345 -29.50 -3.60 -26.55
C THR A 345 -30.89 -3.18 -26.09
N ASP A 346 -31.76 -2.77 -27.01
CA ASP A 346 -33.11 -2.29 -26.67
C ASP A 346 -33.97 -3.31 -25.88
N LYS A 347 -33.77 -4.61 -26.13
CA LYS A 347 -34.56 -5.69 -25.52
C LYS A 347 -33.76 -6.61 -24.60
N GLY A 348 -32.43 -6.49 -24.58
CA GLY A 348 -31.57 -7.43 -23.87
C GLY A 348 -30.09 -7.05 -23.90
N ALA A 349 -29.21 -8.04 -23.93
CA ALA A 349 -27.77 -7.80 -24.00
C ALA A 349 -27.04 -8.82 -24.87
N GLU A 350 -25.86 -8.46 -25.36
CA GLU A 350 -25.03 -9.31 -26.21
C GLU A 350 -23.62 -9.44 -25.61
N ILE A 351 -23.08 -10.65 -25.62
CA ILE A 351 -21.69 -10.95 -25.23
C ILE A 351 -20.99 -11.51 -26.47
N THR A 352 -20.04 -10.76 -27.02
CA THR A 352 -19.19 -11.21 -28.12
C THR A 352 -18.02 -12.02 -27.58
N LEU A 353 -17.94 -13.29 -27.99
CA LEU A 353 -16.89 -14.24 -27.62
C LEU A 353 -15.88 -14.38 -28.78
N ALA A 354 -14.87 -15.25 -28.60
CA ALA A 354 -13.89 -15.52 -29.66
C ALA A 354 -14.51 -16.11 -30.93
N ASN A 355 -15.50 -17.01 -30.80
CA ASN A 355 -16.04 -17.80 -31.91
C ASN A 355 -17.48 -17.43 -32.30
N ASP A 356 -18.24 -16.79 -31.42
CA ASP A 356 -19.68 -16.51 -31.62
C ASP A 356 -20.15 -15.39 -30.68
N THR A 357 -21.42 -14.99 -30.77
CA THR A 357 -22.06 -14.00 -29.88
C THR A 357 -23.22 -14.63 -29.12
N LEU A 358 -23.24 -14.49 -27.80
CA LEU A 358 -24.37 -14.88 -26.97
C LEU A 358 -25.30 -13.68 -26.80
N LYS A 359 -26.49 -13.74 -27.40
CA LYS A 359 -27.58 -12.78 -27.20
C LYS A 359 -28.49 -13.26 -26.08
N ILE A 360 -28.85 -12.36 -25.17
CA ILE A 360 -29.66 -12.63 -23.98
C ILE A 360 -30.89 -11.73 -24.04
N SER A 361 -32.08 -12.31 -24.10
CA SER A 361 -33.37 -11.60 -24.11
C SER A 361 -34.36 -12.25 -23.14
N PHE A 362 -35.47 -11.56 -22.88
CA PHE A 362 -36.60 -12.10 -22.15
C PHE A 362 -37.84 -12.09 -23.04
N GLU A 363 -38.27 -13.28 -23.47
CA GLU A 363 -39.33 -13.45 -24.46
C GLU A 363 -40.36 -14.44 -23.90
N ASN A 364 -41.65 -14.12 -24.05
CA ASN A 364 -42.77 -14.98 -23.63
C ASN A 364 -42.74 -15.44 -22.15
N GLY A 365 -42.07 -14.68 -21.27
CA GLY A 365 -42.01 -14.98 -19.84
C GLY A 365 -40.79 -15.79 -19.39
N ASP A 366 -39.88 -16.12 -20.32
CA ASP A 366 -38.66 -16.89 -20.08
C ASP A 366 -37.41 -16.18 -20.63
N TYR A 367 -36.25 -16.53 -20.06
CA TYR A 367 -34.95 -16.11 -20.61
C TYR A 367 -34.67 -16.89 -21.89
N VAL A 368 -34.30 -16.17 -22.95
CA VAL A 368 -33.94 -16.75 -24.25
C VAL A 368 -32.50 -16.39 -24.58
N PHE A 369 -31.73 -17.42 -24.95
CA PHE A 369 -30.34 -17.32 -25.33
C PHE A 369 -30.21 -17.66 -26.81
N LYS A 370 -29.59 -16.80 -27.61
CA LYS A 370 -29.40 -16.99 -29.05
C LYS A 370 -27.95 -16.81 -29.44
N ASN A 371 -27.51 -17.46 -30.52
CA ASN A 371 -26.20 -17.20 -31.11
C ASN A 371 -26.23 -15.99 -32.07
N SER A 372 -25.11 -15.71 -32.76
CA SER A 372 -25.03 -14.63 -33.76
C SER A 372 -26.01 -14.77 -34.93
N LYS A 373 -26.45 -16.00 -35.25
CA LYS A 373 -27.42 -16.33 -36.32
C LYS A 373 -28.87 -16.39 -35.84
N ASP A 374 -29.14 -15.95 -34.61
CA ASP A 374 -30.45 -16.00 -33.95
C ASP A 374 -31.00 -17.41 -33.68
N GLU A 375 -30.13 -18.43 -33.70
CA GLU A 375 -30.47 -19.80 -33.32
C GLU A 375 -30.49 -19.94 -31.79
N ILE A 376 -31.51 -20.59 -31.23
CA ILE A 376 -31.69 -20.74 -29.79
C ILE A 376 -30.65 -21.71 -29.22
N ILE A 377 -29.99 -21.29 -28.14
CA ILE A 377 -29.04 -22.10 -27.37
C ILE A 377 -29.73 -22.63 -26.12
N GLN A 378 -29.79 -23.96 -26.02
CA GLN A 378 -30.36 -24.62 -24.86
C GLN A 378 -29.33 -24.73 -23.73
N PHE A 379 -29.70 -24.21 -22.56
CA PHE A 379 -28.94 -24.36 -21.33
C PHE A 379 -29.70 -25.28 -20.37
N VAL A 380 -29.11 -26.44 -20.08
CA VAL A 380 -29.69 -27.47 -19.22
C VAL A 380 -29.02 -27.45 -17.86
N LYS A 381 -29.79 -27.71 -16.80
CA LYS A 381 -29.28 -27.76 -15.43
C LYS A 381 -28.26 -28.91 -15.30
N SER A 382 -27.05 -28.60 -14.86
CA SER A 382 -25.95 -29.58 -14.82
C SER A 382 -26.09 -30.62 -13.70
N ASN A 383 -26.71 -30.27 -12.56
CA ASN A 383 -27.00 -31.16 -11.42
C ASN A 383 -27.93 -30.45 -10.41
N ASP A 384 -28.61 -31.18 -9.51
CA ASP A 384 -29.49 -30.56 -8.49
C ASP A 384 -28.75 -29.79 -7.38
N LYS A 385 -27.48 -30.15 -7.12
CA LYS A 385 -26.63 -29.48 -6.13
C LYS A 385 -25.96 -28.20 -6.67
N ASP A 386 -25.69 -28.16 -7.97
CA ASP A 386 -25.12 -26.99 -8.64
C ASP A 386 -26.26 -26.16 -9.22
N LYS A 387 -26.43 -24.93 -8.75
CA LYS A 387 -27.40 -23.96 -9.31
C LYS A 387 -26.96 -23.41 -10.68
N SER A 388 -26.21 -24.20 -11.46
CA SER A 388 -25.63 -23.81 -12.75
C SER A 388 -26.28 -24.55 -13.92
N PHE A 389 -26.45 -23.84 -15.02
CA PHE A 389 -26.97 -24.34 -16.29
C PHE A 389 -25.83 -24.30 -17.32
N LYS A 390 -25.67 -25.38 -18.10
CA LYS A 390 -24.62 -25.56 -19.10
C LYS A 390 -25.23 -25.90 -20.45
N THR A 391 -24.45 -25.78 -21.52
CA THR A 391 -24.89 -26.10 -22.88
C THR A 391 -23.92 -27.07 -23.55
N ASP A 392 -24.45 -27.93 -24.40
CA ASP A 392 -23.67 -28.82 -25.26
C ASP A 392 -23.26 -28.14 -26.58
N ALA A 393 -23.70 -26.90 -26.81
CA ALA A 393 -23.30 -26.11 -27.97
C ALA A 393 -21.79 -25.87 -27.96
N GLN A 394 -21.08 -26.40 -28.97
CA GLN A 394 -19.63 -26.42 -29.04
C GLN A 394 -18.98 -25.02 -28.91
N ASN A 395 -19.62 -23.99 -29.47
CA ASN A 395 -19.13 -22.60 -29.40
C ASN A 395 -19.29 -21.94 -28.02
N PHE A 396 -20.08 -22.55 -27.12
CA PHE A 396 -20.46 -22.00 -25.83
C PHE A 396 -20.21 -22.97 -24.67
N SER A 397 -19.44 -24.05 -24.90
CA SER A 397 -19.17 -25.10 -23.93
C SER A 397 -18.42 -24.61 -22.67
N ASN A 398 -17.78 -23.44 -22.76
CA ASN A 398 -17.12 -22.77 -21.64
C ASN A 398 -18.04 -21.82 -20.85
N ILE A 399 -19.32 -21.71 -21.22
CA ILE A 399 -20.31 -20.86 -20.55
C ILE A 399 -21.15 -21.67 -19.57
N SER A 400 -21.37 -21.09 -18.40
CA SER A 400 -22.42 -21.56 -17.49
C SER A 400 -23.23 -20.40 -16.93
N LEU A 401 -24.53 -20.62 -16.79
CA LEU A 401 -25.47 -19.62 -16.29
C LEU A 401 -25.86 -19.92 -14.86
N GLN A 402 -26.03 -18.89 -14.05
CA GLN A 402 -26.63 -18.99 -12.72
C GLN A 402 -27.76 -17.98 -12.61
N PHE A 403 -28.94 -18.44 -12.18
CA PHE A 403 -30.09 -17.58 -11.98
C PHE A 403 -30.27 -17.28 -10.49
N ALA A 404 -30.52 -16.01 -10.17
CA ALA A 404 -30.67 -15.55 -8.80
C ALA A 404 -31.82 -14.55 -8.67
N LYS A 405 -32.35 -14.44 -7.45
CA LYS A 405 -33.22 -13.34 -7.04
C LYS A 405 -32.35 -12.22 -6.48
N LEU A 406 -32.18 -11.14 -7.24
CA LEU A 406 -31.36 -9.99 -6.85
C LEU A 406 -32.12 -9.09 -5.87
N ALA A 407 -33.42 -8.91 -6.06
CA ALA A 407 -34.27 -8.25 -5.06
C ALA A 407 -35.02 -9.28 -4.20
N LYS A 408 -35.09 -9.01 -2.89
CA LYS A 408 -35.83 -9.87 -1.93
C LYS A 408 -37.31 -10.00 -2.26
N THR A 409 -37.88 -8.99 -2.92
CA THR A 409 -39.30 -8.92 -3.32
C THR A 409 -39.59 -9.64 -4.63
N SER A 410 -38.57 -10.17 -5.33
CA SER A 410 -38.75 -10.75 -6.65
C SER A 410 -39.47 -12.11 -6.58
N SER A 411 -40.59 -12.22 -7.29
CA SER A 411 -41.36 -13.47 -7.40
C SER A 411 -40.63 -14.53 -8.22
N ARG A 412 -39.85 -14.10 -9.23
CA ARG A 412 -39.01 -14.93 -10.12
C ARG A 412 -37.53 -14.58 -10.00
N ALA A 413 -36.66 -15.37 -10.64
CA ALA A 413 -35.26 -15.01 -10.80
C ALA A 413 -35.14 -13.80 -11.75
N ASP A 414 -34.82 -12.65 -11.18
CA ASP A 414 -34.64 -11.38 -11.88
C ASP A 414 -33.17 -11.07 -12.18
N GLY A 415 -32.26 -12.01 -11.90
CA GLY A 415 -30.85 -11.93 -12.29
C GLY A 415 -30.36 -13.19 -12.98
N VAL A 416 -29.49 -13.01 -13.99
CA VAL A 416 -28.72 -14.05 -14.65
C VAL A 416 -27.22 -13.68 -14.62
N ILE A 417 -26.39 -14.59 -14.13
CA ILE A 417 -24.94 -14.47 -14.12
C ILE A 417 -24.38 -15.39 -15.20
N VAL A 418 -23.65 -14.82 -16.15
CA VAL A 418 -22.96 -15.54 -17.21
C VAL A 418 -21.51 -15.74 -16.79
N ASN A 419 -21.18 -16.97 -16.38
CA ASN A 419 -19.81 -17.37 -16.07
C ASN A 419 -19.15 -17.91 -17.33
N ILE A 420 -17.89 -17.54 -17.56
CA ILE A 420 -17.11 -17.91 -18.74
C ILE A 420 -15.79 -18.48 -18.23
N ASP A 421 -15.34 -19.62 -18.78
CA ASP A 421 -14.13 -20.34 -18.35
C ASP A 421 -14.10 -20.67 -16.84
N ASN A 422 -15.26 -21.01 -16.26
CA ASN A 422 -15.45 -21.21 -14.81
C ASN A 422 -15.11 -19.99 -13.93
N LYS A 423 -15.04 -18.79 -14.52
CA LYS A 423 -14.80 -17.53 -13.82
C LYS A 423 -16.10 -16.74 -13.72
N THR A 424 -16.24 -15.95 -12.65
CA THR A 424 -17.36 -15.02 -12.51
C THR A 424 -17.28 -13.94 -13.58
N GLY A 425 -18.20 -14.03 -14.54
CA GLY A 425 -18.36 -13.08 -15.63
C GLY A 425 -19.46 -12.07 -15.32
N PHE A 426 -20.36 -11.87 -16.28
CA PHE A 426 -21.25 -10.72 -16.34
C PHE A 426 -22.59 -10.99 -15.66
N MET A 427 -23.09 -10.03 -14.88
CA MET A 427 -24.42 -10.10 -14.25
C MET A 427 -25.40 -9.23 -15.02
N PHE A 428 -26.54 -9.82 -15.38
CA PHE A 428 -27.64 -9.10 -16.02
C PHE A 428 -28.89 -9.18 -15.17
N ARG A 429 -29.69 -8.12 -15.22
CA ARG A 429 -30.93 -7.98 -14.46
C ARG A 429 -32.12 -7.82 -15.41
N LEU A 430 -33.16 -8.60 -15.15
CA LEU A 430 -34.46 -8.43 -15.77
C LEU A 430 -35.19 -7.23 -15.16
N LYS A 431 -35.66 -6.34 -16.02
CA LYS A 431 -36.38 -5.11 -15.65
C LYS A 431 -37.90 -5.30 -15.70
N PRO A 432 -38.68 -4.44 -15.02
CA PRO A 432 -40.14 -4.54 -15.03
C PRO A 432 -40.79 -4.42 -16.42
N ASN A 433 -40.12 -3.77 -17.36
CA ASN A 433 -40.52 -3.65 -18.77
C ASN A 433 -40.07 -4.86 -19.64
N ASN A 434 -39.65 -5.96 -19.02
CA ASN A 434 -39.13 -7.17 -19.67
C ASN A 434 -37.84 -6.97 -20.49
N THR A 435 -37.09 -5.87 -20.30
CA THR A 435 -35.75 -5.75 -20.88
C THR A 435 -34.70 -6.35 -19.95
N ILE A 436 -33.58 -6.81 -20.51
CA ILE A 436 -32.43 -7.28 -19.74
C ILE A 436 -31.30 -6.27 -19.88
N HIS A 437 -30.70 -5.88 -18.76
CA HIS A 437 -29.57 -4.95 -18.74
C HIS A 437 -28.42 -5.50 -17.92
N LEU A 438 -27.20 -5.20 -18.35
CA LEU A 438 -26.00 -5.44 -17.59
C LEU A 438 -25.99 -4.59 -16.32
N VAL A 439 -25.65 -5.20 -15.19
CA VAL A 439 -25.58 -4.53 -13.89
C VAL A 439 -24.25 -4.81 -13.21
N ASP A 440 -23.80 -3.86 -12.40
CA ASP A 440 -22.68 -4.08 -11.49
C ASP A 440 -23.05 -5.18 -10.48
N TYR A 441 -22.14 -6.12 -10.29
CA TYR A 441 -22.37 -7.30 -9.46
C TYR A 441 -22.63 -6.96 -7.99
N SER A 442 -21.95 -5.93 -7.46
CA SER A 442 -22.03 -5.60 -6.03
C SER A 442 -23.26 -4.77 -5.71
N SER A 443 -23.58 -3.80 -6.56
CA SER A 443 -24.60 -2.79 -6.32
C SER A 443 -25.93 -3.06 -7.02
N GLY A 444 -25.92 -3.87 -8.08
CA GLY A 444 -27.09 -4.12 -8.93
C GLY A 444 -27.55 -2.89 -9.73
N ILE A 445 -26.68 -1.87 -9.85
CA ILE A 445 -26.90 -0.65 -10.65
C ILE A 445 -26.58 -0.95 -12.12
N ASP A 446 -27.34 -0.35 -13.04
CA ASP A 446 -27.12 -0.51 -14.47
C ASP A 446 -25.76 0.04 -14.89
N VAL A 447 -25.08 -0.73 -15.73
CA VAL A 447 -23.75 -0.36 -16.24
C VAL A 447 -23.64 -0.62 -17.73
N ASP A 448 -23.00 0.32 -18.41
CA ASP A 448 -22.47 0.12 -19.74
C ASP A 448 -20.98 -0.16 -19.64
N VAL A 449 -20.49 -1.08 -20.47
CA VAL A 449 -19.07 -1.41 -20.55
C VAL A 449 -18.34 -0.23 -21.16
N VAL A 450 -17.26 0.18 -20.50
CA VAL A 450 -16.40 1.27 -20.96
C VAL A 450 -15.08 0.69 -21.43
N TYR A 451 -14.57 1.22 -22.54
CA TYR A 451 -13.22 0.93 -23.03
C TYR A 451 -12.35 2.16 -22.79
N PRO A 452 -11.69 2.28 -21.63
CA PRO A 452 -10.92 3.47 -21.30
C PRO A 452 -9.69 3.60 -22.20
N ASP A 453 -9.26 4.85 -22.41
CA ASP A 453 -7.95 5.14 -22.96
C ASP A 453 -6.86 4.39 -22.18
N THR A 454 -5.79 4.01 -22.86
CA THR A 454 -4.64 3.36 -22.23
C THR A 454 -3.33 4.00 -22.68
N ILE A 455 -2.38 4.13 -21.75
CA ILE A 455 -1.00 4.55 -22.04
C ILE A 455 -0.03 3.51 -21.50
N GLY A 456 0.78 2.91 -22.37
CA GLY A 456 1.74 1.87 -22.02
C GLY A 456 1.08 0.55 -21.60
N PHE A 457 1.91 -0.43 -21.23
CA PHE A 457 1.52 -1.75 -20.69
C PHE A 457 0.55 -2.61 -21.51
N LYS A 458 0.31 -2.30 -22.79
CA LYS A 458 -0.37 -3.21 -23.72
C LYS A 458 0.31 -4.58 -23.70
N GLY A 459 -0.43 -5.66 -23.48
CA GLY A 459 0.11 -7.02 -23.36
C GLY A 459 0.90 -7.30 -22.08
N LYS A 460 0.92 -6.34 -21.15
CA LYS A 460 1.60 -6.41 -19.85
C LYS A 460 0.64 -6.07 -18.70
N GLU A 461 -0.66 -6.19 -18.93
CA GLU A 461 -1.71 -5.84 -17.97
C GLU A 461 -1.58 -6.64 -16.67
N LYS A 462 -1.16 -7.92 -16.76
CA LYS A 462 -0.99 -8.81 -15.61
C LYS A 462 0.31 -8.55 -14.82
N LEU A 463 1.19 -7.69 -15.31
CA LEU A 463 2.51 -7.43 -14.72
C LEU A 463 2.42 -6.90 -13.30
N GLY A 464 3.30 -7.39 -12.42
CA GLY A 464 3.43 -6.87 -11.06
C GLY A 464 2.16 -7.06 -10.25
N SER A 465 1.48 -8.21 -10.39
CA SER A 465 0.17 -8.49 -9.80
C SER A 465 -0.89 -7.49 -10.28
N MET A 466 -1.09 -7.45 -11.60
CA MET A 466 -2.10 -6.65 -12.28
C MET A 466 -1.89 -5.12 -12.18
N ARG A 467 -0.72 -4.66 -11.72
CA ARG A 467 -0.38 -3.23 -11.67
C ARG A 467 -0.24 -2.61 -13.06
N GLY A 468 0.22 -3.38 -14.05
CA GLY A 468 0.27 -2.93 -15.45
C GLY A 468 -1.11 -2.52 -15.99
N TYR A 469 -2.15 -3.29 -15.67
CA TYR A 469 -3.54 -2.97 -15.98
C TYR A 469 -3.95 -1.64 -15.34
N ILE A 470 -3.75 -1.50 -14.03
CA ILE A 470 -4.14 -0.30 -13.29
C ILE A 470 -3.41 0.93 -13.84
N TRP A 471 -2.10 0.85 -14.03
CA TRP A 471 -1.28 1.96 -14.50
C TRP A 471 -1.63 2.38 -15.93
N ALA A 472 -1.91 1.42 -16.83
CA ALA A 472 -2.34 1.72 -18.19
C ALA A 472 -3.59 2.61 -18.24
N ARG A 473 -4.56 2.36 -17.35
CA ARG A 473 -5.82 3.12 -17.26
C ARG A 473 -5.72 4.36 -16.38
N ALA A 474 -4.78 4.39 -15.44
CA ALA A 474 -4.56 5.51 -14.54
C ALA A 474 -3.75 6.65 -15.19
N LEU A 475 -2.75 6.33 -16.03
CA LEU A 475 -1.93 7.34 -16.71
C LEU A 475 -2.73 8.34 -17.56
N PRO A 476 -3.73 7.93 -18.36
CA PRO A 476 -4.60 8.87 -19.09
C PRO A 476 -5.36 9.85 -18.20
N LEU A 477 -5.71 9.45 -16.96
CA LEU A 477 -6.46 10.30 -16.03
C LEU A 477 -5.66 11.55 -15.61
N LEU A 478 -4.32 11.48 -15.65
CA LEU A 478 -3.44 12.62 -15.33
C LEU A 478 -3.72 13.85 -16.18
N LYS A 479 -4.28 13.70 -17.41
CA LYS A 479 -4.65 14.84 -18.26
C LYS A 479 -5.64 15.80 -17.59
N GLN A 480 -6.47 15.30 -16.67
CA GLN A 480 -7.49 16.08 -15.97
C GLN A 480 -6.99 16.63 -14.63
N ASP A 481 -5.91 16.06 -14.10
CA ASP A 481 -5.43 16.28 -12.72
C ASP A 481 -4.02 16.91 -12.69
N ILE A 482 -3.58 17.56 -13.79
CA ILE A 482 -2.21 18.08 -13.95
C ILE A 482 -1.86 19.09 -12.85
N LEU A 483 -2.69 20.12 -12.68
CA LEU A 483 -2.42 21.21 -11.74
C LEU A 483 -2.87 20.87 -10.33
N ILE A 484 -4.13 20.46 -10.21
CA ILE A 484 -4.80 20.13 -8.94
C ILE A 484 -5.40 18.74 -9.13
N GLY A 485 -5.09 17.83 -8.20
CA GLY A 485 -5.60 16.46 -8.25
C GLY A 485 -7.08 16.33 -7.88
N SER A 486 -7.56 15.09 -7.83
CA SER A 486 -8.97 14.78 -7.56
C SER A 486 -9.37 14.85 -6.09
N GLY A 487 -8.40 14.99 -5.18
CA GLY A 487 -8.53 14.94 -3.72
C GLY A 487 -7.76 13.74 -3.14
N PRO A 488 -7.13 13.87 -1.95
CA PRO A 488 -6.45 12.75 -1.29
C PRO A 488 -7.33 11.49 -1.16
N ASP A 489 -6.80 10.33 -1.54
CA ASP A 489 -7.47 9.03 -1.45
C ASP A 489 -8.81 8.90 -2.22
N THR A 490 -8.99 9.67 -3.30
CA THR A 490 -10.24 9.67 -4.12
C THR A 490 -10.14 8.88 -5.43
N PHE A 491 -8.97 8.30 -5.74
CA PHE A 491 -8.71 7.54 -6.96
C PHE A 491 -9.81 6.51 -7.33
N ILE A 492 -10.37 5.81 -6.34
CA ILE A 492 -11.43 4.80 -6.55
C ILE A 492 -12.62 5.31 -7.37
N PHE A 493 -12.97 6.59 -7.23
CA PHE A 493 -14.10 7.21 -7.91
C PHE A 493 -13.75 7.69 -9.33
N ARG A 494 -12.47 7.91 -9.62
CA ARG A 494 -11.96 8.37 -10.91
C ARG A 494 -11.59 7.21 -11.83
N PHE A 495 -11.18 6.07 -11.25
CA PHE A 495 -10.82 4.90 -12.02
C PHE A 495 -12.03 4.35 -12.80
N PRO A 496 -11.87 3.96 -14.09
CA PRO A 496 -12.97 3.44 -14.90
C PRO A 496 -13.42 2.06 -14.42
N GLN A 497 -14.29 2.02 -13.40
CA GLN A 497 -14.76 0.77 -12.79
C GLN A 497 -15.54 -0.12 -13.78
N ASN A 498 -16.11 0.47 -14.83
CA ASN A 498 -16.88 -0.24 -15.85
C ASN A 498 -16.03 -0.80 -17.01
N ASP A 499 -14.69 -0.78 -16.91
CA ASP A 499 -13.80 -1.54 -17.80
C ASP A 499 -13.88 -3.05 -17.51
N LEU A 500 -15.09 -3.62 -17.65
CA LEU A 500 -15.39 -4.99 -17.23
C LEU A 500 -14.63 -6.02 -18.05
N VAL A 501 -14.45 -5.80 -19.35
CA VAL A 501 -13.68 -6.68 -20.23
C VAL A 501 -12.18 -6.62 -19.87
N GLY A 502 -11.65 -5.43 -19.60
CA GLY A 502 -10.27 -5.27 -19.15
C GLY A 502 -10.03 -5.91 -17.77
N LYS A 503 -10.96 -5.75 -16.83
CA LYS A 503 -10.92 -6.42 -15.52
C LYS A 503 -10.99 -7.93 -15.65
N TYR A 504 -11.87 -8.45 -16.50
CA TYR A 504 -11.97 -9.88 -16.76
C TYR A 504 -10.64 -10.43 -17.31
N TYR A 505 -10.02 -9.73 -18.28
CA TYR A 505 -8.71 -10.12 -18.80
C TYR A 505 -7.61 -10.09 -17.73
N ALA A 506 -7.54 -9.04 -16.92
CA ALA A 506 -6.45 -8.81 -15.97
C ALA A 506 -6.59 -9.63 -14.66
N TYR A 507 -7.81 -9.72 -14.12
CA TYR A 507 -8.11 -10.28 -12.79
C TYR A 507 -8.87 -11.60 -12.83
N ASP A 508 -9.25 -12.09 -14.01
CA ASP A 508 -10.11 -13.26 -14.16
C ASP A 508 -11.49 -13.08 -13.48
N THR A 509 -11.94 -11.83 -13.31
CA THR A 509 -13.27 -11.47 -12.80
C THR A 509 -13.64 -10.04 -13.20
N THR A 510 -14.94 -9.78 -13.39
CA THR A 510 -15.48 -8.42 -13.60
C THR A 510 -15.68 -7.66 -12.29
N ASN A 511 -15.68 -8.36 -11.15
CA ASN A 511 -16.11 -7.82 -9.85
C ASN A 511 -14.99 -7.14 -9.06
N MET A 512 -13.79 -7.07 -9.63
CA MET A 512 -12.66 -6.41 -8.99
C MET A 512 -12.91 -4.90 -8.90
N VAL A 513 -12.97 -4.38 -7.67
CA VAL A 513 -12.96 -2.95 -7.43
C VAL A 513 -11.52 -2.47 -7.34
N VAL A 514 -11.12 -1.60 -8.27
CA VAL A 514 -9.78 -1.03 -8.27
C VAL A 514 -9.82 0.27 -7.48
N ASP A 515 -9.29 0.24 -6.26
CA ASP A 515 -9.44 1.29 -5.26
C ASP A 515 -8.21 2.20 -5.10
N LYS A 516 -7.08 1.82 -5.69
CA LYS A 516 -5.80 2.55 -5.65
C LYS A 516 -4.85 2.16 -6.77
N PRO A 517 -3.87 3.01 -7.11
CA PRO A 517 -2.89 2.72 -8.16
C PRO A 517 -1.77 1.77 -7.72
N HIS A 518 -1.62 1.48 -6.43
CA HIS A 518 -0.49 0.72 -5.87
C HIS A 518 0.89 1.28 -6.29
N ASN A 519 0.99 2.60 -6.36
CA ASN A 519 2.19 3.34 -6.69
C ASN A 519 2.07 4.72 -6.01
N LEU A 520 2.96 4.99 -5.06
CA LEU A 520 2.98 6.22 -4.27
C LEU A 520 3.00 7.47 -5.16
N TYR A 521 3.81 7.46 -6.22
CA TYR A 521 4.01 8.62 -7.09
C TYR A 521 2.79 8.89 -7.97
N LEU A 522 2.23 7.82 -8.57
CA LEU A 522 1.03 7.93 -9.38
C LEU A 522 -0.18 8.32 -8.52
N GLN A 523 -0.23 7.81 -7.29
CA GLN A 523 -1.23 8.24 -6.31
C GLN A 523 -1.12 9.73 -6.02
N ILE A 524 0.10 10.23 -5.73
CA ILE A 524 0.31 11.66 -5.47
C ILE A 524 -0.11 12.51 -6.68
N ALA A 525 0.29 12.09 -7.88
CA ALA A 525 -0.03 12.83 -9.10
C ALA A 525 -1.53 12.91 -9.39
N LEU A 526 -2.27 11.82 -9.17
CA LEU A 526 -3.72 11.77 -9.45
C LEU A 526 -4.54 12.44 -8.36
N ASN A 527 -4.19 12.20 -7.09
CA ASN A 527 -4.98 12.69 -5.96
C ASN A 527 -4.62 14.12 -5.57
N GLU A 528 -3.35 14.50 -5.54
CA GLU A 528 -2.89 15.83 -5.12
C GLU A 528 -2.42 16.73 -6.27
N GLY A 529 -2.14 16.14 -7.44
CA GLY A 529 -1.72 16.85 -8.65
C GLY A 529 -0.22 16.72 -8.95
N VAL A 530 0.19 16.98 -10.19
CA VAL A 530 1.59 16.84 -10.61
C VAL A 530 2.51 17.83 -9.89
N ILE A 531 2.02 19.02 -9.54
CA ILE A 531 2.80 20.00 -8.76
C ILE A 531 3.10 19.47 -7.35
N ALA A 532 2.13 18.81 -6.70
CA ALA A 532 2.35 18.15 -5.42
C ALA A 532 3.40 17.03 -5.56
N LEU A 533 3.32 16.22 -6.63
CA LEU A 533 4.32 15.19 -6.90
C LEU A 533 5.72 15.79 -7.07
N LEU A 534 5.87 16.86 -7.85
CA LEU A 534 7.17 17.53 -8.05
C LEU A 534 7.72 18.10 -6.74
N ALA A 535 6.86 18.68 -5.90
CA ALA A 535 7.25 19.18 -4.58
C ALA A 535 7.68 18.05 -3.64
N PHE A 536 6.95 16.93 -3.61
CA PHE A 536 7.35 15.72 -2.89
C PHE A 536 8.70 15.19 -3.37
N LEU A 537 8.89 15.06 -4.69
CA LEU A 537 10.15 14.62 -5.29
C LEU A 537 11.30 15.57 -4.97
N ALA A 538 11.05 16.88 -4.93
CA ALA A 538 12.05 17.87 -4.54
C ALA A 538 12.54 17.64 -3.10
N VAL A 539 11.65 17.36 -2.15
CA VAL A 539 12.04 16.99 -0.77
C VAL A 539 12.99 15.79 -0.79
N MET A 540 12.61 14.72 -1.51
CA MET A 540 13.39 13.47 -1.56
C MET A 540 14.74 13.65 -2.24
N ILE A 541 14.77 14.30 -3.40
CA ILE A 541 15.98 14.50 -4.19
C ILE A 541 16.96 15.40 -3.43
N ILE A 542 16.49 16.50 -2.83
CA ILE A 542 17.35 17.40 -2.04
C ILE A 542 17.98 16.62 -0.87
N TYR A 543 17.19 15.85 -0.12
CA TYR A 543 17.69 15.04 0.99
C TYR A 543 18.69 13.96 0.55
N ILE A 544 18.38 13.20 -0.51
CA ILE A 544 19.25 12.12 -1.01
C ILE A 544 20.56 12.68 -1.56
N VAL A 545 20.51 13.75 -2.36
CA VAL A 545 21.71 14.39 -2.92
C VAL A 545 22.61 14.93 -1.81
N ASP A 546 22.03 15.57 -0.81
CA ASP A 546 22.75 16.04 0.37
C ASP A 546 23.40 14.89 1.14
N SER A 547 22.68 13.78 1.35
CA SER A 547 23.21 12.58 1.99
C SER A 547 24.38 11.96 1.21
N ILE A 548 24.25 11.84 -0.12
CA ILE A 548 25.31 11.33 -0.99
C ILE A 548 26.56 12.21 -0.89
N LYS A 549 26.40 13.55 -0.98
CA LYS A 549 27.52 14.50 -0.83
C LYS A 549 28.20 14.39 0.53
N LEU A 550 27.44 14.10 1.58
CA LEU A 550 27.97 14.01 2.94
C LEU A 550 28.73 12.72 3.21
N TYR A 551 28.24 11.60 2.67
CA TYR A 551 28.61 10.26 3.11
C TYR A 551 29.29 9.40 2.05
N ALA A 552 29.08 9.61 0.75
CA ALA A 552 29.51 8.65 -0.26
C ALA A 552 31.04 8.50 -0.38
N LEU A 553 31.49 7.26 -0.62
CA LEU A 553 32.87 6.90 -0.97
C LEU A 553 33.95 7.41 0.02
N LYS A 554 33.59 7.61 1.28
CA LYS A 554 34.56 7.92 2.34
C LYS A 554 35.39 6.71 2.72
N ASN A 555 36.64 6.96 3.12
CA ASN A 555 37.55 5.93 3.63
C ASN A 555 37.19 5.51 5.06
N GLU A 556 36.78 6.48 5.87
CA GLU A 556 36.42 6.30 7.28
C GLU A 556 35.15 7.08 7.59
N TYR A 557 34.42 6.57 8.58
CA TYR A 557 33.13 7.10 8.98
C TYR A 557 33.12 7.29 10.49
N GLU A 558 32.71 8.49 10.90
CA GLU A 558 32.31 8.75 12.27
C GLU A 558 30.95 8.13 12.56
N LYS A 559 30.65 7.93 13.84
CA LYS A 559 29.37 7.39 14.31
C LYS A 559 28.18 8.15 13.71
N ASP A 560 28.21 9.47 13.77
CA ASP A 560 27.13 10.33 13.29
C ASP A 560 26.92 10.22 11.77
N GLN A 561 27.99 9.92 11.03
CA GLN A 561 27.96 9.69 9.59
C GLN A 561 27.37 8.32 9.24
N ILE A 562 27.68 7.29 10.04
CA ILE A 562 27.06 5.96 9.90
C ILE A 562 25.56 6.06 10.14
N LEU A 563 25.12 6.76 11.19
CA LEU A 563 23.70 6.93 11.50
C LEU A 563 22.97 7.71 10.40
N GLY A 564 23.58 8.77 9.88
CA GLY A 564 23.04 9.52 8.73
C GLY A 564 22.90 8.67 7.48
N ALA A 565 23.95 7.93 7.12
CA ALA A 565 23.95 7.02 5.98
C ALA A 565 22.92 5.89 6.12
N ALA A 566 22.85 5.24 7.29
CA ALA A 566 21.88 4.18 7.57
C ALA A 566 20.43 4.67 7.45
N THR A 567 20.15 5.87 7.98
CA THR A 567 18.84 6.53 7.88
C THR A 567 18.48 6.82 6.42
N CYS A 568 19.44 7.33 5.63
CA CYS A 568 19.27 7.57 4.20
C CYS A 568 18.92 6.29 3.44
N LEU A 569 19.59 5.17 3.74
CA LEU A 569 19.29 3.89 3.09
C LEU A 569 17.88 3.37 3.41
N GLY A 570 17.35 3.63 4.60
CA GLY A 570 15.96 3.31 4.95
C GLY A 570 14.96 4.18 4.18
N VAL A 571 15.23 5.48 4.03
CA VAL A 571 14.40 6.40 3.21
C VAL A 571 14.38 5.93 1.75
N ILE A 572 15.55 5.64 1.18
CA ILE A 572 15.68 5.13 -0.20
C ILE A 572 14.88 3.83 -0.36
N GLY A 573 14.99 2.90 0.59
CA GLY A 573 14.27 1.64 0.55
C GLY A 573 12.76 1.82 0.47
N TYR A 574 12.19 2.71 1.29
CA TYR A 574 10.77 3.03 1.22
C TYR A 574 10.35 3.66 -0.11
N LEU A 575 11.12 4.62 -0.62
CA LEU A 575 10.80 5.31 -1.87
C LEU A 575 10.75 4.35 -3.07
N PHE A 576 11.70 3.41 -3.14
CA PHE A 576 11.70 2.40 -4.21
C PHE A 576 10.64 1.32 -3.99
N ALA A 577 10.34 0.95 -2.74
CA ALA A 577 9.15 0.14 -2.46
C ALA A 577 7.86 0.84 -2.90
N GLY A 578 7.80 2.17 -2.78
CA GLY A 578 6.69 3.02 -3.22
C GLY A 578 6.43 3.03 -4.73
N LEU A 579 7.33 2.51 -5.57
CA LEU A 579 7.03 2.29 -7.00
C LEU A 579 5.97 1.20 -7.21
N PHE A 580 5.83 0.29 -6.25
CA PHE A 580 4.89 -0.84 -6.30
C PHE A 580 3.96 -0.87 -5.08
N ASN A 581 3.95 0.18 -4.28
CA ASN A 581 3.07 0.28 -3.14
C ASN A 581 2.64 1.72 -2.90
N ASP A 582 1.47 1.88 -2.31
CA ASP A 582 0.89 3.14 -1.88
C ASP A 582 1.31 3.53 -0.45
N SER A 583 1.03 4.78 -0.08
CA SER A 583 1.13 5.24 1.31
C SER A 583 0.02 4.62 2.14
N VAL A 584 0.33 4.27 3.40
CA VAL A 584 -0.68 3.88 4.38
C VAL A 584 -0.24 4.26 5.80
N ILE A 585 -1.20 4.62 6.64
CA ILE A 585 -1.04 5.01 8.05
C ILE A 585 -0.28 4.00 8.91
N SER A 586 -0.24 2.74 8.50
CA SER A 586 0.53 1.71 9.18
C SER A 586 2.05 1.89 9.06
N VAL A 587 2.54 2.57 8.01
CA VAL A 587 3.99 2.69 7.71
C VAL A 587 4.41 4.13 7.43
N ALA A 588 3.57 4.95 6.81
CA ALA A 588 3.88 6.32 6.44
C ALA A 588 4.37 7.19 7.63
N PRO A 589 3.81 7.12 8.85
CA PRO A 589 4.36 7.85 10.00
C PRO A 589 5.83 7.55 10.28
N ILE A 590 6.22 6.28 10.13
CA ILE A 590 7.60 5.83 10.32
C ILE A 590 8.48 6.48 9.26
N PHE A 591 8.08 6.42 7.99
CA PHE A 591 8.82 7.05 6.90
C PHE A 591 9.05 8.54 7.14
N TRP A 592 7.99 9.30 7.47
CA TRP A 592 8.09 10.75 7.68
C TRP A 592 8.94 11.13 8.90
N ILE A 593 8.89 10.34 9.98
CA ILE A 593 9.79 10.50 11.13
C ILE A 593 11.24 10.25 10.73
N ILE A 594 11.51 9.13 10.05
CA ILE A 594 12.86 8.74 9.63
C ILE A 594 13.45 9.74 8.64
N LEU A 595 12.65 10.26 7.70
CA LEU A 595 13.06 11.34 6.80
C LEU A 595 13.42 12.60 7.58
N GLY A 596 12.59 13.02 8.54
CA GLY A 596 12.84 14.22 9.36
C GLY A 596 14.11 14.09 10.21
N VAL A 597 14.33 12.92 10.82
CA VAL A 597 15.59 12.60 11.52
C VAL A 597 16.76 12.60 10.57
N GLY A 598 16.62 12.03 9.37
CA GLY A 598 17.65 12.03 8.34
C GLY A 598 18.10 13.44 7.95
N VAL A 599 17.14 14.33 7.70
CA VAL A 599 17.42 15.75 7.40
C VAL A 599 18.19 16.41 8.56
N SER A 600 17.81 16.10 9.80
CA SER A 600 18.52 16.64 10.98
C SER A 600 19.94 16.06 11.13
N LEU A 601 20.14 14.77 10.89
CA LEU A 601 21.45 14.13 10.89
C LEU A 601 22.38 14.74 9.85
N ASN A 602 21.87 15.00 8.64
CA ASN A 602 22.65 15.67 7.60
C ASN A 602 23.08 17.07 8.03
N PHE A 603 22.17 17.83 8.66
CA PHE A 603 22.49 19.14 9.22
C PHE A 603 23.59 19.07 10.30
N ILE A 604 23.50 18.13 11.24
CA ILE A 604 24.51 17.93 12.30
C ILE A 604 25.88 17.63 11.66
N ASN A 605 25.91 16.69 10.72
CA ASN A 605 27.13 16.29 10.04
C ASN A 605 27.73 17.40 9.14
N ARG A 606 26.90 18.26 8.52
CA ARG A 606 27.40 19.44 7.79
C ARG A 606 28.05 20.44 8.72
N LYS A 607 27.42 20.74 9.86
CA LYS A 607 27.98 21.68 10.84
C LYS A 607 29.29 21.17 11.44
N ALA A 608 29.38 19.89 11.73
CA ALA A 608 30.60 19.27 12.24
C ALA A 608 31.77 19.32 11.24
N LYS A 609 31.51 19.38 9.91
CA LYS A 609 32.55 19.57 8.89
C LYS A 609 32.98 21.03 8.70
N ALA A 610 32.13 21.98 9.06
CA ALA A 610 32.36 23.41 8.87
C ALA A 610 33.12 24.04 10.06
N ASN A 611 33.06 23.38 11.21
CA ASN A 611 33.89 23.63 12.39
C ASN A 611 35.12 22.73 12.34
#